data_AF-A0A2S7T589-F1
#
_entry.id   AF-A0A2S7T589-F1
#
_cell.length_a   1.000
_cell.length_b   1.000
_cell.length_c   1.000
_cell.angle_alpha   90.00
_cell.angle_beta   90.00
_cell.angle_gamma   90.00
#
_symmetry.space_group_name_H-M   'P 1'
#
loop_
_entity.id
_entity.type
_entity.pdbx_description
1 polymer ?
#
loop_
_entity_poly.entity_id
_entity_poly.type
_entity_poly.pdbx_seq_one_letter_code
_entity_poly.pdbx_strand_id
1 'polypeptide(L)'
;METTNQNKVYAYARARKRVQDIKEFYHHLFFYLLFNMPLLVFAEQIADLLRATVFDDPEFGKWIELNMYITPLFWGIGLLFHGLYTFIFKGRILKNWEEKQIQKYLDQE
;
A
#
# COMPACT_ATOMS: atom_id res chain seq x y z
N MET A 1 -11.64 -10.72 -37.32
CA MET A 1 -10.20 -10.81 -36.99
C MET A 1 -9.69 -9.56 -36.27
N GLU A 2 -10.06 -8.33 -36.70
CA GLU A 2 -9.67 -7.09 -36.00
C GLU A 2 -10.19 -6.99 -34.57
N THR A 3 -11.45 -7.35 -34.32
CA THR A 3 -12.07 -7.34 -32.98
C THR A 3 -11.34 -8.25 -31.98
N THR A 4 -10.87 -9.42 -32.42
CA THR A 4 -10.10 -10.35 -31.60
C THR A 4 -8.73 -9.79 -31.21
N ASN A 5 -8.08 -9.02 -32.10
CA ASN A 5 -6.79 -8.40 -31.82
C ASN A 5 -6.95 -7.24 -30.81
N GLN A 6 -7.96 -6.38 -31.00
CA GLN A 6 -8.30 -5.31 -30.06
C GLN A 6 -8.55 -5.85 -28.65
N ASN A 7 -9.35 -6.91 -28.51
CA ASN A 7 -9.62 -7.54 -27.21
C ASN A 7 -8.35 -8.04 -26.50
N LYS A 8 -7.39 -8.60 -27.24
CA LYS A 8 -6.09 -9.03 -26.69
C LYS A 8 -5.26 -7.85 -26.20
N VAL A 9 -5.23 -6.74 -26.94
CA VAL A 9 -4.51 -5.52 -26.54
C VAL A 9 -5.09 -4.94 -25.24
N TYR A 10 -6.42 -4.84 -25.14
CA TYR A 10 -7.07 -4.36 -23.91
C TYR A 10 -6.83 -5.28 -22.71
N ALA A 11 -6.91 -6.61 -22.91
CA ALA A 11 -6.63 -7.57 -21.85
C ALA A 11 -5.18 -7.48 -21.36
N TYR A 12 -4.22 -7.35 -22.28
CA TYR A 12 -2.81 -7.15 -21.94
C TYR A 12 -2.58 -5.84 -21.19
N ALA A 13 -3.19 -4.73 -21.64
CA ALA A 13 -3.08 -3.45 -20.96
C ALA A 13 -3.62 -3.48 -19.52
N ARG A 14 -4.76 -4.16 -19.30
CA ARG A 14 -5.32 -4.38 -17.95
C ARG A 14 -4.39 -5.22 -17.09
N ALA A 15 -3.87 -6.33 -17.61
CA ALA A 15 -2.93 -7.18 -16.88
C ALA A 15 -1.63 -6.45 -16.53
N ARG A 16 -1.06 -5.68 -17.46
CA ARG A 16 0.13 -4.86 -17.23
C ARG A 16 -0.10 -3.82 -16.14
N LYS A 17 -1.22 -3.09 -16.20
CA LYS A 17 -1.59 -2.10 -15.17
C LYS A 17 -1.76 -2.76 -13.80
N ARG A 18 -2.36 -3.96 -13.76
CA ARG A 18 -2.51 -4.75 -12.54
C ARG A 18 -1.16 -5.09 -11.90
N VAL A 19 -0.21 -5.58 -12.69
CA VAL A 19 1.14 -5.90 -12.21
C VAL A 19 1.85 -4.65 -11.70
N GLN A 20 1.69 -3.52 -12.41
CA GLN A 20 2.26 -2.25 -11.99
C GLN A 20 1.70 -1.79 -10.63
N ASP A 21 0.37 -1.81 -10.44
CA ASP A 21 -0.25 -1.42 -9.17
C ASP A 21 0.25 -2.27 -7.99
N ILE A 22 0.40 -3.58 -8.20
CA ILE A 22 0.92 -4.51 -7.19
C ILE A 22 2.40 -4.19 -6.87
N LYS A 23 3.21 -3.91 -7.90
CA LYS A 23 4.61 -3.54 -7.73
C LYS A 23 4.74 -2.23 -6.94
N GLU A 24 3.90 -1.24 -7.23
CA GLU A 24 3.86 0.03 -6.51
C GLU A 24 3.50 -0.17 -5.03
N PHE A 25 2.52 -1.03 -4.72
CA PHE A 25 2.21 -1.39 -3.34
C PHE A 25 3.40 -2.04 -2.62
N TYR A 26 4.08 -3.01 -3.25
CA TYR A 26 5.25 -3.64 -2.64
C TYR A 26 6.42 -2.68 -2.43
N HIS A 27 6.58 -1.68 -3.29
CA HIS A 27 7.55 -0.61 -3.07
C HIS A 27 7.23 0.18 -1.79
N HIS A 28 5.96 0.58 -1.61
CA HIS A 28 5.52 1.29 -0.40
C HIS A 28 5.66 0.42 0.85
N LEU A 29 5.25 -0.85 0.78
CA LEU A 29 5.42 -1.81 1.88
C LEU A 29 6.90 -2.02 2.21
N PHE A 30 7.78 -2.12 1.21
CA PHE A 30 9.21 -2.29 1.42
C PHE A 30 9.81 -1.11 2.17
N PHE A 31 9.56 0.13 1.73
CA PHE A 31 10.07 1.30 2.43
C PHE A 31 9.43 1.48 3.80
N TYR A 32 8.14 1.17 3.94
CA TYR A 32 7.49 1.15 5.24
C TYR A 32 8.22 0.22 6.21
N LEU A 33 8.49 -1.04 5.82
CA LEU A 33 9.21 -1.97 6.68
C LEU A 33 10.66 -1.55 6.89
N LEU A 34 11.37 -1.13 5.84
CA LEU A 34 12.79 -0.75 5.92
C LEU A 34 13.04 0.36 6.94
N PHE A 35 12.18 1.37 7.00
CA PHE A 35 12.35 2.49 7.92
C PHE A 35 11.68 2.25 9.28
N ASN A 36 10.50 1.62 9.31
CA ASN A 36 9.74 1.47 10.56
C ASN A 36 10.16 0.22 11.38
N MET A 37 10.62 -0.88 10.76
CA MET A 37 11.05 -2.06 11.53
C MET A 37 12.22 -1.77 12.46
N PRO A 38 13.35 -1.19 12.00
CA PRO A 38 14.46 -0.89 12.90
C PRO A 38 14.07 0.12 13.99
N LEU A 39 13.26 1.12 13.65
CA LEU A 39 12.75 2.10 14.62
C LEU A 39 11.92 1.44 15.72
N LEU A 40 11.06 0.48 15.38
CA LEU A 40 10.22 -0.23 16.35
C LEU A 40 10.98 -1.28 17.15
N VAL A 41 11.89 -2.02 16.50
CA VAL A 41 12.68 -3.10 17.14
C VAL A 41 13.70 -2.52 18.11
N PHE A 42 14.36 -1.42 17.73
CA PHE A 42 15.39 -0.76 18.53
C PHE A 42 14.89 0.52 19.21
N ALA A 43 13.57 0.68 19.34
CA ALA A 43 12.91 1.86 19.88
C ALA A 43 13.53 2.32 21.22
N GLU A 44 13.63 1.42 22.19
CA GLU A 44 14.17 1.71 23.52
C GLU A 44 15.65 2.09 23.46
N GLN A 45 16.45 1.39 22.65
CA GLN A 45 17.88 1.71 22.51
C GLN A 45 18.10 3.06 21.84
N ILE A 46 17.28 3.39 20.83
CA ILE A 46 17.30 4.68 20.16
C ILE A 46 16.86 5.79 21.12
N ALA A 47 15.79 5.56 21.91
CA ALA A 47 15.31 6.50 22.91
C ALA A 47 16.39 6.80 23.97
N ASP A 48 17.04 5.76 24.51
CA ASP A 48 18.11 5.92 25.50
C ASP A 48 19.33 6.66 24.94
N LEU A 49 19.75 6.34 23.70
CA LEU A 49 20.82 7.08 23.03
C LEU A 49 20.46 8.55 22.85
N LEU A 50 19.24 8.85 22.41
CA LEU A 50 18.81 10.22 22.16
C LEU A 50 18.68 11.03 23.47
N ARG A 51 18.12 10.44 24.53
CA ARG A 51 18.08 11.04 25.89
C ARG A 51 19.48 11.35 26.41
N ALA A 52 20.46 10.48 26.14
CA ALA A 52 21.82 10.63 26.64
C ALA A 52 22.69 11.63 25.83
N THR A 53 22.31 11.95 24.58
CA THR A 53 23.21 12.67 23.67
C THR A 53 22.64 13.93 23.01
N VAL A 54 21.31 14.06 22.89
CA VAL A 54 20.70 15.11 22.04
C VAL A 54 19.71 16.00 22.80
N PHE A 55 19.07 15.51 23.87
CA PHE A 55 17.94 16.23 24.49
C PHE A 55 18.27 16.81 25.86
N ASP A 56 18.49 18.13 25.91
CA ASP A 56 18.45 18.90 27.16
C ASP A 56 17.01 19.20 27.60
N ASP A 57 16.03 19.12 26.69
CA ASP A 57 14.61 19.37 26.95
C ASP A 57 13.81 18.06 27.12
N PRO A 58 13.30 17.76 28.33
CA PRO A 58 12.49 16.59 28.61
C PRO A 58 11.16 16.53 27.83
N GLU A 59 10.56 17.66 27.46
CA GLU A 59 9.30 17.67 26.72
C GLU A 59 9.53 17.27 25.26
N PHE A 60 10.59 17.80 24.64
CA PHE A 60 10.96 17.44 23.29
C PHE A 60 11.33 15.96 23.14
N GLY A 61 12.04 15.39 24.12
CA GLY A 61 12.36 13.96 24.15
C GLY A 61 11.10 13.08 24.16
N LYS A 62 10.13 13.40 25.03
CA LYS A 62 8.84 12.70 25.08
C LYS A 62 8.05 12.82 23.78
N TRP A 63 8.08 13.99 23.13
CA TRP A 63 7.44 14.19 21.84
C TRP A 63 8.03 13.28 20.78
N ILE A 64 9.37 13.15 20.69
CA ILE A 64 10.03 12.25 19.73
C ILE A 64 9.68 10.79 20.02
N GLU A 65 9.75 10.36 21.28
CA GLU A 65 9.40 9.00 21.67
C GLU A 65 7.97 8.62 21.27
N LEU A 66 7.01 9.53 21.49
CA LEU A 66 5.62 9.31 21.10
C LEU A 66 5.47 9.23 19.57
N ASN A 67 6.14 10.11 18.83
CA ASN A 67 6.10 10.11 17.36
C ASN A 67 6.73 8.86 16.75
N MET A 68 7.72 8.26 17.41
CA MET A 68 8.32 7.00 16.98
C MET A 68 7.31 5.85 16.89
N TYR A 69 6.18 5.92 17.62
CA TYR A 69 5.08 4.96 17.54
C TYR A 69 3.91 5.45 16.69
N ILE A 70 3.55 6.73 16.80
CA ILE A 70 2.42 7.30 16.06
C ILE A 70 2.71 7.38 14.56
N THR A 71 3.94 7.73 14.15
CA THR A 71 4.30 7.85 12.73
C THR A 71 4.17 6.51 11.99
N PRO A 72 4.77 5.39 12.46
CA PRO A 72 4.54 4.09 11.86
C PRO A 72 3.06 3.71 11.82
N LEU A 73 2.32 3.98 12.89
CA LEU A 73 0.89 3.66 12.94
C LEU A 73 0.10 4.38 11.84
N PHE A 74 0.32 5.68 11.67
CA PHE A 74 -0.36 6.48 10.65
C PHE A 74 0.02 6.04 9.23
N TRP A 75 1.30 5.78 8.99
CA TRP A 75 1.77 5.22 7.71
C TRP A 75 1.19 3.83 7.45
N GLY A 76 1.05 3.01 8.50
CA GLY A 76 0.43 1.70 8.43
C GLY A 76 -1.03 1.75 8.03
N ILE A 77 -1.79 2.75 8.49
CA ILE A 77 -3.17 3.01 8.04
C ILE A 77 -3.19 3.35 6.55
N GLY A 78 -2.31 4.24 6.09
CA GLY A 78 -2.20 4.56 4.67
C GLY A 78 -1.87 3.34 3.81
N LEU A 79 -0.95 2.50 4.27
CA LEU A 79 -0.56 1.26 3.63
C LEU A 79 -1.71 0.24 3.59
N LEU A 80 -2.51 0.16 4.66
CA LEU A 80 -3.71 -0.68 4.72
C LEU A 80 -4.71 -0.25 3.65
N PHE A 81 -5.02 1.04 3.54
CA PHE A 81 -5.94 1.54 2.52
C PHE A 81 -5.42 1.31 1.09
N HIS A 82 -4.12 1.52 0.85
CA HIS A 82 -3.52 1.22 -0.45
C HIS A 82 -3.63 -0.28 -0.76
N GLY A 83 -3.37 -1.15 0.22
CA GLY A 83 -3.54 -2.60 0.08
C GLY A 83 -4.99 -3.00 -0.22
N LEU A 84 -5.96 -2.46 0.52
CA LEU A 84 -7.39 -2.71 0.27
C LEU A 84 -7.79 -2.28 -1.15
N TYR A 85 -7.38 -1.09 -1.57
CA TYR A 85 -7.64 -0.57 -2.92
C TYR A 85 -7.03 -1.46 -4.00
N THR A 86 -5.74 -1.78 -3.85
CA THR A 86 -4.99 -2.59 -4.80
C THR A 86 -5.53 -4.02 -4.83
N PHE A 87 -5.72 -4.73 -3.73
CA PHE A 87 -6.11 -6.15 -3.79
C PHE A 87 -7.62 -6.40 -3.87
N ILE A 88 -8.44 -5.64 -3.15
CA ILE A 88 -9.88 -5.93 -3.02
C ILE A 88 -10.68 -5.18 -4.09
N PHE A 89 -10.56 -3.85 -4.13
CA PHE A 89 -11.38 -3.02 -5.01
C PHE A 89 -11.06 -3.24 -6.48
N LYS A 90 -9.78 -3.13 -6.88
CA LYS A 90 -9.37 -3.39 -8.28
C LYS A 90 -9.45 -4.88 -8.67
N GLY A 91 -9.33 -5.80 -7.71
CA GLY A 91 -9.28 -7.24 -8.01
C GLY A 91 -10.67 -7.88 -8.14
N ARG A 92 -11.48 -7.79 -7.08
CA ARG A 92 -12.74 -8.53 -6.97
C ARG A 92 -13.93 -7.74 -7.49
N ILE A 93 -14.01 -6.45 -7.17
CA ILE A 93 -15.17 -5.62 -7.55
C ILE A 93 -15.17 -5.34 -9.05
N LEU A 94 -14.01 -4.98 -9.61
CA LEU A 94 -13.90 -4.72 -11.05
C LEU A 94 -14.21 -5.98 -11.88
N LYS A 95 -13.66 -7.14 -11.48
CA LYS A 95 -13.91 -8.41 -12.17
C LYS A 95 -15.40 -8.77 -12.13
N ASN A 96 -16.04 -8.70 -10.96
CA ASN A 96 -17.47 -8.98 -10.83
C ASN A 96 -18.34 -8.02 -11.65
N TRP A 97 -17.93 -6.75 -11.76
CA TRP A 97 -18.63 -5.77 -12.60
C TRP A 97 -18.46 -6.09 -14.09
N GLU A 98 -17.25 -6.41 -14.55
CA GLU A 98 -16.97 -6.80 -15.94
C GLU A 98 -17.79 -8.05 -16.33
N GLU A 99 -17.83 -9.05 -15.47
CA GLU A 99 -18.56 -10.30 -15.68
C GLU A 99 -20.08 -10.06 -15.80
N LYS A 100 -20.63 -9.16 -14.97
CA LYS A 100 -22.04 -8.73 -15.08
C LYS A 100 -22.35 -8.00 -16.39
N GLN A 101 -21.44 -7.16 -16.88
CA GLN A 101 -21.67 -6.49 -18.17
C GLN A 101 -21.64 -7.48 -19.32
N ILE A 102 -20.70 -8.43 -19.32
CA ILE A 102 -20.62 -9.48 -20.35
C ILE A 102 -21.92 -10.28 -20.38
N GLN A 103 -22.45 -10.68 -19.21
CA GLN A 103 -23.71 -11.41 -19.14
C GLN A 103 -24.88 -10.61 -19.73
N LYS A 104 -24.96 -9.30 -19.45
CA LYS A 104 -26.02 -8.45 -20.03
C LYS A 104 -26.00 -8.39 -21.55
N TYR A 105 -24.81 -8.41 -22.16
CA TYR A 105 -24.70 -8.43 -23.63
C TYR A 105 -25.10 -9.79 -24.21
N LEU A 106 -24.76 -10.90 -23.53
CA LEU A 106 -25.17 -12.25 -23.94
C LEU A 106 -26.67 -12.48 -23.82
N ASP A 107 -27.31 -11.92 -22.79
CA ASP A 107 -28.76 -12.03 -22.58
C ASP A 107 -29.57 -11.14 -23.55
N GLN A 108 -28.91 -10.20 -24.26
CA GLN A 108 -29.51 -9.30 -25.24
C GLN A 108 -29.38 -9.78 -26.69
N GLU A 109 -28.63 -10.85 -26.95
CA GLU A 109 -28.58 -11.59 -28.22
C GLU A 109 -29.54 -12.79 -28.20
#